data_AF-A0A819UDA5-F1
#
_entry.id   AF-A0A819UDA5-F1
#
_cell.length_a   1.000
_cell.length_b   1.000
_cell.length_c   1.000
_cell.angle_alpha   90.00
_cell.angle_beta   90.00
_cell.angle_gamma   90.00
#
_symmetry.space_group_name_H-M   'P 1'
#
loop_
_entity.id
_entity.type
_entity.pdbx_description
1 polymer ?
#
loop_
_entity_poly.entity_id
_entity_poly.type
_entity_poly.pdbx_seq_one_letter_code
_entity_poly.pdbx_strand_id
1 'polypeptide(L)'
;MFKPKPLTVSHVYKKLKEIAQLTGNKSQQRKSDIIKSLLVSCQSHESRYLVRSLIGKLRIGLAEQSMLVALAHACIRNQYLNLKETTLKERLDNGTLAVKDAFCQCPSYDILVDVLVNKGGIEKLKDLCKATPGIPMKPMLAHPSKGIDEILKRCGQSEFACEYKYDGERAQIHLTEDGKIYIYSRNSENNTSKYPDIIERIPNAFQSHVKSLILDGECVAYDIEQKKLLPFQTLSTRKRK
;
A
#
# COMPACT_ATOMS: atom_id res chain seq x y z
N MET A 1 5.38 35.12 -28.14
CA MET A 1 4.93 34.21 -27.06
C MET A 1 6.16 33.67 -26.34
N PHE A 2 6.30 33.92 -25.03
CA PHE A 2 7.41 33.36 -24.25
C PHE A 2 7.18 31.86 -24.03
N LYS A 3 8.18 31.04 -24.35
CA LYS A 3 8.11 29.60 -24.06
C LYS A 3 8.16 29.41 -22.54
N PRO A 4 7.17 28.76 -21.91
CA PRO A 4 7.21 28.48 -20.48
C PRO A 4 8.41 27.60 -20.13
N LYS A 5 8.90 27.72 -18.89
CA LYS A 5 10.01 26.90 -18.39
C LYS A 5 9.64 25.41 -18.47
N PRO A 6 10.58 24.51 -18.84
CA PRO A 6 10.34 23.08 -18.85
C PRO A 6 9.85 22.56 -17.49
N LEU A 7 8.95 21.58 -17.53
CA LEU A 7 8.44 20.93 -16.33
C LEU A 7 9.54 20.08 -15.66
N THR A 8 9.54 20.04 -14.34
CA THR A 8 10.38 19.11 -13.55
C THR A 8 9.50 18.14 -12.78
N VAL A 9 10.01 16.95 -12.50
CA VAL A 9 9.28 15.90 -11.75
C VAL A 9 8.79 16.44 -10.40
N SER A 10 9.67 17.11 -9.64
CA SER A 10 9.35 17.68 -8.34
C SER A 10 8.26 18.75 -8.43
N HIS A 11 8.29 19.59 -9.47
CA HIS A 11 7.27 20.62 -9.69
C HIS A 11 5.90 19.99 -10.01
N VAL A 12 5.86 19.04 -10.94
CA VAL A 12 4.63 18.34 -11.32
C VAL A 12 4.05 17.60 -10.12
N TYR A 13 4.86 16.84 -9.38
CA TYR A 13 4.43 16.13 -8.18
C TYR A 13 3.84 17.09 -7.13
N LYS A 14 4.51 18.21 -6.85
CA LYS A 14 4.01 19.23 -5.93
C LYS A 14 2.64 19.77 -6.36
N LYS A 15 2.46 20.05 -7.65
CA LYS A 15 1.18 20.54 -8.19
C LYS A 15 0.07 19.50 -8.15
N LEU A 16 0.38 18.23 -8.39
CA LEU A 16 -0.58 17.14 -8.22
C LEU A 16 -0.99 16.95 -6.76
N LYS A 17 -0.05 17.07 -5.82
CA LYS A 17 -0.34 17.04 -4.38
C LYS A 17 -1.21 18.22 -3.95
N GLU A 18 -0.93 19.42 -4.46
CA GLU A 18 -1.75 20.61 -4.26
C GLU A 18 -3.21 20.38 -4.75
N ILE A 19 -3.39 19.81 -5.95
CA ILE A 19 -4.71 19.43 -6.48
C ILE A 19 -5.43 18.45 -5.54
N ALA A 20 -4.72 17.45 -5.01
CA ALA A 20 -5.29 16.46 -4.10
C ALA A 20 -5.73 17.07 -2.76
N GLN A 21 -4.99 18.06 -2.25
CA GLN A 21 -5.25 18.72 -0.96
C GLN A 21 -6.33 19.81 -1.04
N LEU A 22 -6.64 20.34 -2.23
CA LEU A 22 -7.68 21.36 -2.41
C LEU A 22 -9.09 20.80 -2.13
N THR A 23 -9.77 21.38 -1.15
CA THR A 23 -11.16 21.09 -0.76
C THR A 23 -11.97 22.38 -0.58
N GLY A 24 -13.29 22.27 -0.41
CA GLY A 24 -14.17 23.41 -0.13
C GLY A 24 -14.59 24.23 -1.36
N ASN A 25 -15.18 25.40 -1.10
CA ASN A 25 -15.77 26.27 -2.11
C ASN A 25 -14.72 26.73 -3.14
N LYS A 26 -15.10 26.73 -4.42
CA LYS A 26 -14.24 27.08 -5.58
C LYS A 26 -13.03 26.15 -5.79
N SER A 27 -12.91 25.03 -5.06
CA SER A 27 -11.79 24.08 -5.22
C SER A 27 -11.72 23.50 -6.65
N GLN A 28 -12.85 23.18 -7.27
CA GLN A 28 -12.89 22.64 -8.65
C GLN A 28 -12.31 23.60 -9.69
N GLN A 29 -12.61 24.89 -9.58
CA GLN A 29 -12.06 25.91 -10.46
C GLN A 29 -10.54 25.98 -10.29
N ARG A 30 -10.05 26.06 -9.04
CA ARG A 30 -8.61 26.11 -8.75
C ARG A 30 -7.87 24.86 -9.24
N LYS A 31 -8.44 23.67 -9.08
CA LYS A 31 -7.88 22.42 -9.62
C LYS A 31 -7.76 22.51 -11.14
N SER A 32 -8.81 22.98 -11.81
CA SER A 32 -8.82 23.17 -13.26
C SER A 32 -7.75 24.17 -13.73
N ASP A 33 -7.56 25.26 -13.00
CA ASP A 33 -6.56 26.28 -13.35
C ASP A 33 -5.12 25.76 -13.19
N ILE A 34 -4.84 24.97 -12.13
CA ILE A 34 -3.54 24.30 -11.97
C ILE A 34 -3.29 23.31 -13.12
N ILE A 35 -4.29 22.50 -13.48
CA ILE A 35 -4.17 21.53 -14.59
C ILE A 35 -3.89 22.26 -15.91
N LYS A 36 -4.62 23.34 -16.21
CA LYS A 36 -4.39 24.17 -17.41
C LYS A 36 -2.96 24.72 -17.43
N SER A 37 -2.47 25.24 -16.30
CA SER A 37 -1.12 25.79 -16.18
C SER A 37 -0.03 24.74 -16.47
N LEU A 38 -0.21 23.51 -15.96
CA LEU A 38 0.70 22.40 -16.26
C LEU A 38 0.65 22.03 -17.75
N LEU A 39 -0.55 21.93 -18.34
CA LEU A 39 -0.72 21.56 -19.76
C LEU A 39 -0.10 22.57 -20.72
N VAL A 40 -0.20 23.87 -20.42
CA VAL A 40 0.44 24.94 -21.21
C VAL A 40 1.96 24.82 -21.19
N SER A 41 2.53 24.28 -20.11
CA SER A 41 3.98 24.12 -19.93
C SER A 41 4.53 22.80 -20.47
N CYS A 42 3.65 21.85 -20.84
CA CYS A 42 4.05 20.55 -21.37
C CYS A 42 4.74 20.66 -22.73
N GLN A 43 5.75 19.83 -22.93
CA GLN A 43 6.49 19.69 -24.19
C GLN A 43 6.35 18.25 -24.71
N SER A 44 6.26 18.10 -26.03
CA SER A 44 6.21 16.81 -26.73
C SER A 44 5.17 15.84 -26.15
N HIS A 45 5.61 14.80 -25.44
CA HIS A 45 4.75 13.71 -24.94
C HIS A 45 4.35 13.88 -23.47
N GLU A 46 4.78 14.94 -22.78
CA GLU A 46 4.49 15.16 -21.36
C GLU A 46 2.98 15.27 -21.09
N SER A 47 2.24 15.96 -21.95
CA SER A 47 0.79 16.15 -21.82
C SER A 47 0.04 14.83 -21.81
N ARG A 48 0.48 13.86 -22.63
CA ARG A 48 -0.10 12.51 -22.68
C ARG A 48 0.00 11.81 -21.34
N TYR A 49 1.18 11.83 -20.71
CA TYR A 49 1.40 11.16 -19.43
C TYR A 49 0.74 11.92 -18.28
N LEU A 50 0.76 13.25 -18.30
CA LEU A 50 0.07 14.07 -17.30
C LEU A 50 -1.44 13.81 -17.29
N VAL A 51 -2.10 13.84 -18.45
CA VAL A 51 -3.54 13.57 -18.57
C VAL A 51 -3.88 12.14 -18.15
N ARG A 52 -3.07 11.16 -18.57
CA ARG A 52 -3.27 9.76 -18.16
C ARG A 52 -3.11 9.56 -16.65
N SER A 53 -2.19 10.27 -16.00
CA SER A 53 -2.05 10.27 -14.55
C SER A 53 -3.27 10.89 -13.86
N LEU A 54 -3.78 12.02 -14.36
CA LEU A 54 -4.98 12.67 -13.82
C LEU A 54 -6.25 11.81 -13.95
N ILE A 55 -6.35 11.00 -15.00
CA ILE A 55 -7.45 10.04 -15.21
C ILE A 55 -7.26 8.76 -14.37
N GLY A 56 -6.08 8.55 -13.78
CA GLY A 56 -5.73 7.32 -13.06
C GLY A 56 -5.49 6.12 -13.97
N LYS A 57 -5.19 6.34 -15.26
CA LYS A 57 -4.99 5.29 -16.29
C LYS A 57 -3.71 5.52 -17.08
N LEU A 58 -2.56 5.28 -16.45
CA LEU A 58 -1.24 5.50 -17.07
C LEU A 58 -0.97 4.60 -18.28
N ARG A 59 -1.42 3.33 -18.23
CA ARG A 59 -1.35 2.35 -19.34
C ARG A 59 0.04 2.21 -19.97
N ILE A 60 1.08 2.04 -19.13
CA ILE A 60 2.48 1.83 -19.56
C ILE A 60 2.93 0.36 -19.46
N GLY A 61 2.07 -0.55 -19.05
CA GLY A 61 2.39 -1.97 -18.90
C GLY A 61 3.29 -2.30 -17.69
N LEU A 62 3.64 -1.30 -16.87
CA LEU A 62 4.41 -1.45 -15.64
C LEU A 62 3.58 -1.01 -14.43
N ALA A 63 3.78 -1.69 -13.31
CA ALA A 63 3.06 -1.45 -12.05
C ALA A 63 4.01 -1.58 -10.84
N GLU A 64 3.45 -1.62 -9.64
CA GLU A 64 4.17 -1.69 -8.35
C GLU A 64 5.27 -2.76 -8.35
N GLN A 65 4.96 -3.99 -8.76
CA GLN A 65 5.94 -5.08 -8.77
C GLN A 65 7.13 -4.81 -9.70
N SER A 66 6.89 -4.25 -10.88
CA SER A 66 7.96 -3.87 -11.82
C SER A 66 8.82 -2.74 -11.25
N MET A 67 8.19 -1.80 -10.54
CA MET A 67 8.89 -0.65 -9.97
C MET A 67 9.80 -1.06 -8.79
N LEU A 68 9.34 -1.97 -7.92
CA LEU A 68 10.19 -2.52 -6.84
C LEU A 68 11.42 -3.26 -7.39
N VAL A 69 11.26 -4.03 -8.47
CA VAL A 69 12.37 -4.69 -9.17
C VAL A 69 13.34 -3.64 -9.73
N ALA A 70 12.83 -2.63 -10.43
CA ALA A 70 13.64 -1.58 -11.02
C ALA A 70 14.43 -0.79 -9.96
N LEU A 71 13.79 -0.50 -8.81
CA LEU A 71 14.44 0.19 -7.70
C LEU A 71 15.57 -0.65 -7.09
N ALA A 72 15.33 -1.94 -6.83
CA ALA A 72 16.35 -2.86 -6.34
C ALA A 72 17.54 -2.94 -7.31
N HIS A 73 17.26 -3.10 -8.60
CA HIS A 73 18.28 -3.18 -9.64
C HIS A 73 19.09 -1.89 -9.76
N ALA A 74 18.44 -0.73 -9.70
CA ALA A 74 19.10 0.57 -9.76
C ALA A 74 20.07 0.76 -8.59
N CYS A 75 19.65 0.43 -7.36
CA CYS A 75 20.50 0.52 -6.17
C CYS A 75 21.73 -0.40 -6.28
N ILE A 76 21.53 -1.66 -6.68
CA ILE A 76 22.64 -2.63 -6.81
C ILE A 76 23.62 -2.20 -7.88
N ARG A 77 23.12 -1.81 -9.06
CA ARG A 77 23.98 -1.41 -10.19
C ARG A 77 24.76 -0.14 -9.90
N ASN A 78 24.19 0.79 -9.13
CA ASN A 78 24.89 1.99 -8.68
C ASN A 78 26.00 1.67 -7.68
N GLN A 79 25.80 0.68 -6.80
CA GLN A 79 26.79 0.27 -5.80
C GLN A 79 27.90 -0.62 -6.39
N TYR A 80 27.58 -1.44 -7.39
CA TYR A 80 28.48 -2.45 -7.94
C TYR A 80 28.61 -2.31 -9.46
N LEU A 81 29.55 -1.47 -9.90
CA LEU A 81 29.73 -1.14 -11.32
C LEU A 81 30.39 -2.27 -12.13
N ASN A 82 31.27 -3.08 -11.52
CA ASN A 82 32.14 -4.04 -12.23
C ASN A 82 32.07 -5.47 -11.66
N LEU A 83 30.85 -6.03 -11.53
CA LEU A 83 30.68 -7.43 -11.13
C LEU A 83 30.66 -8.37 -12.34
N LYS A 84 31.14 -9.61 -12.11
CA LYS A 84 30.90 -10.72 -13.04
C LYS A 84 29.39 -10.95 -13.19
N GLU A 85 28.96 -11.31 -14.40
CA GLU A 85 27.54 -11.41 -14.75
C GLU A 85 26.76 -12.40 -13.88
N THR A 86 27.35 -13.54 -13.55
CA THR A 86 26.74 -14.56 -12.67
C THR A 86 26.48 -14.01 -11.27
N THR A 87 27.49 -13.40 -10.65
CA THR A 87 27.38 -12.78 -9.32
C THR A 87 26.43 -11.58 -9.32
N LEU A 88 26.39 -10.82 -10.42
CA LEU A 88 25.44 -9.71 -10.55
C LEU A 88 24.01 -10.22 -10.57
N LYS A 89 23.71 -11.28 -11.32
CA LYS A 89 22.37 -11.86 -11.40
C LYS A 89 21.88 -12.32 -10.03
N GLU A 90 22.69 -13.09 -9.29
CA GLU A 90 22.34 -13.55 -7.94
C GLU A 90 22.06 -12.38 -6.99
N ARG A 91 22.87 -11.31 -7.06
CA ARG A 91 22.64 -10.10 -6.24
C ARG A 91 21.36 -9.38 -6.62
N LEU A 92 21.06 -9.26 -7.91
CA LEU A 92 19.82 -8.64 -8.40
C LEU A 92 18.58 -9.41 -7.93
N ASP A 93 18.61 -10.74 -8.00
CA ASP A 93 17.52 -11.61 -7.55
C ASP A 93 17.31 -11.49 -6.03
N ASN A 94 18.39 -11.61 -5.25
CA ASN A 94 18.35 -11.50 -3.79
C ASN A 94 17.92 -10.11 -3.32
N GLY A 95 18.43 -9.05 -3.95
CA GLY A 95 18.05 -7.68 -3.62
C GLY A 95 16.62 -7.34 -4.00
N THR A 96 16.14 -7.87 -5.13
CA THR A 96 14.73 -7.76 -5.51
C THR A 96 13.83 -8.41 -4.46
N LEU A 97 14.19 -9.60 -3.98
CA LEU A 97 13.43 -10.27 -2.93
C LEU A 97 13.44 -9.45 -1.63
N ALA A 98 14.59 -8.91 -1.22
CA ALA A 98 14.71 -8.09 -0.02
C ALA A 98 13.88 -6.79 -0.10
N VAL A 99 13.90 -6.10 -1.25
CA VAL A 99 13.09 -4.88 -1.45
C VAL A 99 11.60 -5.20 -1.45
N LYS A 100 11.19 -6.31 -2.08
CA LYS A 100 9.78 -6.74 -2.06
C LYS A 100 9.31 -7.11 -0.67
N ASP A 101 10.10 -7.88 0.08
CA ASP A 101 9.79 -8.26 1.46
C ASP A 101 9.68 -7.02 2.36
N ALA A 102 10.65 -6.12 2.29
CA ALA A 102 10.64 -4.85 3.02
C ALA A 102 9.39 -4.01 2.70
N PHE A 103 9.01 -3.91 1.42
CA PHE A 103 7.81 -3.18 1.02
C PHE A 103 6.52 -3.90 1.44
N CYS A 104 6.49 -5.23 1.49
CA CYS A 104 5.34 -5.97 2.01
C CYS A 104 5.13 -5.69 3.51
N GLN A 105 6.22 -5.58 4.28
CA GLN A 105 6.17 -5.29 5.71
C GLN A 105 5.93 -3.81 6.03
N CYS A 106 6.49 -2.92 5.22
CA CYS A 106 6.39 -1.47 5.38
C CYS A 106 6.20 -0.81 4.00
N PRO A 107 4.97 -0.81 3.43
CA PRO A 107 4.63 -0.29 2.12
C PRO A 107 4.62 1.24 2.07
N SER A 108 5.77 1.85 2.37
CA SER A 108 6.02 3.28 2.30
C SER A 108 7.25 3.53 1.43
N TYR A 109 7.07 4.17 0.28
CA TYR A 109 8.20 4.55 -0.58
C TYR A 109 9.11 5.58 0.07
N ASP A 110 8.57 6.47 0.90
CA ASP A 110 9.36 7.48 1.60
C ASP A 110 10.38 6.80 2.53
N ILE A 111 9.97 5.76 3.26
CA ILE A 111 10.86 5.00 4.15
C ILE A 111 11.78 4.10 3.32
N LEU A 112 11.23 3.34 2.37
CA LEU A 112 11.99 2.40 1.56
C LEU A 112 13.12 3.06 0.78
N VAL A 113 12.82 4.16 0.07
CA VAL A 113 13.81 4.90 -0.73
C VAL A 113 14.86 5.55 0.16
N ASP A 114 14.46 6.12 1.30
CA ASP A 114 15.41 6.71 2.25
C ASP A 114 16.39 5.67 2.80
N VAL A 115 15.91 4.46 3.13
CA VAL A 115 16.79 3.37 3.58
C VAL A 115 17.75 2.94 2.47
N LEU A 116 17.22 2.75 1.26
CA LEU A 116 17.98 2.31 0.10
C LEU A 116 19.07 3.30 -0.33
N VAL A 117 18.78 4.60 -0.26
CA VAL A 117 19.69 5.64 -0.79
C VAL A 117 20.58 6.23 0.31
N ASN A 118 20.05 6.46 1.51
CA ASN A 118 20.73 7.27 2.53
C ASN A 118 21.22 6.47 3.75
N LYS A 119 20.62 5.32 4.09
CA LYS A 119 20.85 4.64 5.38
C LYS A 119 21.58 3.30 5.31
N GLY A 120 22.15 2.94 4.15
CA GLY A 120 22.97 1.74 3.99
C GLY A 120 22.45 0.70 3.00
N GLY A 121 21.47 1.05 2.17
CA GLY A 121 21.08 0.20 1.04
C GLY A 121 20.28 -1.03 1.44
N ILE A 122 20.39 -2.07 0.61
CA ILE A 122 19.60 -3.31 0.72
C ILE A 122 19.87 -4.05 2.04
N GLU A 123 21.11 -4.00 2.55
CA GLU A 123 21.51 -4.71 3.78
C GLU A 123 20.76 -4.21 5.01
N LYS A 124 20.34 -2.94 5.02
CA LYS A 124 19.63 -2.31 6.15
C LYS A 124 18.12 -2.41 6.07
N LEU A 125 17.56 -2.94 4.97
CA LEU A 125 16.12 -3.08 4.80
C LEU A 125 15.48 -3.95 5.89
N LYS A 126 16.10 -5.08 6.22
CA LYS A 126 15.57 -6.00 7.26
C LYS A 126 15.50 -5.35 8.63
N ASP A 127 16.38 -4.40 8.90
CA ASP A 127 16.46 -3.72 10.19
C ASP A 127 15.51 -2.52 10.28
N LEU A 128 15.37 -1.77 9.17
CA LEU A 128 14.73 -0.46 9.15
C LEU A 128 13.35 -0.45 8.48
N CYS A 129 12.98 -1.47 7.72
CA CYS A 129 11.68 -1.60 7.04
C CYS A 129 10.87 -2.77 7.60
N LYS A 130 10.63 -2.75 8.92
CA LYS A 130 9.86 -3.78 9.63
C LYS A 130 8.39 -3.41 9.73
N ALA A 131 7.55 -4.43 9.90
CA ALA A 131 6.16 -4.29 10.30
C ALA A 131 6.05 -3.34 11.51
N THR A 132 5.36 -2.21 11.34
CA THR A 132 5.27 -1.18 12.36
C THR A 132 3.81 -0.78 12.56
N PRO A 133 3.24 -0.91 13.77
CA PRO A 133 1.90 -0.41 14.06
C PRO A 133 1.73 1.04 13.61
N GLY A 134 0.61 1.35 12.94
CA GLY A 134 0.36 2.66 12.31
C GLY A 134 0.86 2.80 10.87
N ILE A 135 1.56 1.81 10.32
CA ILE A 135 1.84 1.69 8.88
C ILE A 135 1.16 0.40 8.39
N PRO A 136 0.23 0.44 7.43
CA PRO A 136 -0.44 -0.77 6.95
C PRO A 136 0.56 -1.74 6.34
N MET A 137 0.34 -3.04 6.43
CA MET A 137 1.13 -4.08 5.77
C MET A 137 0.40 -4.64 4.55
N LYS A 138 1.15 -5.15 3.56
CA LYS A 138 0.52 -5.85 2.43
C LYS A 138 -0.13 -7.14 2.94
N PRO A 139 -1.45 -7.34 2.73
CA PRO A 139 -2.13 -8.52 3.24
C PRO A 139 -1.72 -9.79 2.48
N MET A 140 -1.70 -10.92 3.18
CA MET A 140 -1.63 -12.23 2.53
C MET A 140 -2.90 -12.47 1.70
N LEU A 141 -2.74 -12.95 0.47
CA LEU A 141 -3.83 -13.22 -0.47
C LEU A 141 -4.06 -14.74 -0.62
N ALA A 142 -5.30 -15.12 -0.92
CA ALA A 142 -5.67 -16.49 -1.21
C ALA A 142 -5.57 -16.78 -2.72
N HIS A 143 -5.18 -18.01 -3.05
CA HIS A 143 -5.31 -18.54 -4.40
C HIS A 143 -6.59 -19.37 -4.49
N PRO A 144 -7.45 -19.17 -5.51
CA PRO A 144 -8.65 -19.98 -5.68
C PRO A 144 -8.26 -21.44 -5.93
N SER A 145 -8.97 -22.37 -5.30
CA SER A 145 -8.85 -23.81 -5.54
C SER A 145 -10.20 -24.34 -5.98
N LYS A 146 -10.22 -25.30 -6.91
CA LYS A 146 -11.47 -25.90 -7.42
C LYS A 146 -11.91 -27.14 -6.66
N GLY A 147 -11.11 -27.62 -5.72
CA GLY A 147 -11.44 -28.82 -4.95
C GLY A 147 -10.45 -29.10 -3.83
N ILE A 148 -10.80 -30.08 -3.00
CA ILE A 148 -9.99 -30.51 -1.85
C ILE A 148 -8.70 -31.17 -2.34
N ASP A 149 -8.73 -31.96 -3.42
CA ASP A 149 -7.54 -32.63 -3.97
C ASP A 149 -6.45 -31.66 -4.40
N GLU A 150 -6.83 -30.50 -4.98
CA GLU A 150 -5.89 -29.45 -5.36
C GLU A 150 -5.22 -28.83 -4.12
N ILE A 151 -5.97 -28.67 -3.03
CA ILE A 151 -5.44 -28.17 -1.75
C ILE A 151 -4.47 -29.21 -1.17
N LEU A 152 -4.86 -30.48 -1.09
CA LEU A 152 -4.01 -31.55 -0.55
C LEU A 152 -2.72 -31.70 -1.37
N LYS A 153 -2.81 -31.63 -2.71
CA LYS A 153 -1.64 -31.66 -3.58
C LYS A 153 -0.71 -30.48 -3.35
N ARG A 154 -1.26 -29.28 -3.11
CA ARG A 154 -0.49 -28.06 -2.86
C ARG A 154 0.16 -28.03 -1.48
N CYS A 155 -0.57 -28.46 -0.45
CA CYS A 155 -0.08 -28.53 0.93
C CYS A 155 0.87 -29.72 1.13
N GLY A 156 0.76 -30.77 0.33
CA GLY A 156 1.61 -31.95 0.43
C GLY A 156 1.46 -32.61 1.80
N GLN A 157 2.58 -32.75 2.51
CA GLN A 157 2.62 -33.31 3.88
C GLN A 157 2.58 -32.23 4.97
N SER A 158 2.48 -30.95 4.61
CA SER A 158 2.42 -29.88 5.60
C SER A 158 1.07 -29.91 6.32
N GLU A 159 1.10 -29.75 7.64
CA GLU A 159 -0.11 -29.49 8.43
C GLU A 159 -0.73 -28.15 8.02
N PHE A 160 -2.06 -28.10 7.96
CA PHE A 160 -2.81 -26.88 7.65
C PHE A 160 -4.10 -26.82 8.46
N ALA A 161 -4.55 -25.59 8.72
CA ALA A 161 -5.82 -25.31 9.38
C ALA A 161 -6.89 -24.91 8.36
N CYS A 162 -8.14 -25.21 8.67
CA CYS A 162 -9.30 -24.77 7.91
C CYS A 162 -10.05 -23.71 8.72
N GLU A 163 -10.19 -22.51 8.15
CA GLU A 163 -10.93 -21.41 8.76
C GLU A 163 -12.12 -21.03 7.88
N TYR A 164 -13.20 -20.54 8.51
CA TYR A 164 -14.32 -19.99 7.77
C TYR A 164 -13.88 -18.74 7.00
N LYS A 165 -14.17 -18.71 5.70
CA LYS A 165 -14.04 -17.50 4.90
C LYS A 165 -15.28 -16.62 5.10
N TYR A 166 -15.20 -15.73 6.08
CA TYR A 166 -16.27 -14.75 6.34
C TYR A 166 -16.54 -13.83 5.14
N ASP A 167 -17.79 -13.38 5.01
CA ASP A 167 -18.26 -12.46 3.96
C ASP A 167 -18.40 -11.05 4.53
N GLY A 168 -17.31 -10.28 4.51
CA GLY A 168 -17.23 -8.97 5.14
C GLY A 168 -16.26 -8.02 4.45
N GLU A 169 -15.73 -7.09 5.23
CA GLU A 169 -14.62 -6.25 4.82
C GLU A 169 -13.37 -6.58 5.63
N ARG A 170 -12.29 -6.95 4.96
CA ARG A 170 -10.99 -7.14 5.61
C ARG A 170 -10.56 -5.85 6.33
N ALA A 171 -10.21 -6.01 7.59
CA ALA A 171 -9.75 -4.95 8.47
C ALA A 171 -8.42 -5.35 9.12
N GLN A 172 -7.37 -4.62 8.77
CA GLN A 172 -6.08 -4.72 9.43
C GLN A 172 -6.04 -3.68 10.55
N ILE A 173 -6.06 -4.12 11.80
CA ILE A 173 -6.21 -3.25 12.98
C ILE A 173 -4.85 -3.11 13.67
N HIS A 174 -4.38 -1.87 13.80
CA HIS A 174 -3.11 -1.57 14.44
C HIS A 174 -3.39 -0.86 15.76
N LEU A 175 -2.71 -1.28 16.81
CA LEU A 175 -2.59 -0.56 18.07
C LEU A 175 -1.12 -0.17 18.23
N THR A 176 -0.85 1.13 18.32
CA THR A 176 0.49 1.66 18.56
C THR A 176 0.78 1.76 20.05
N GLU A 177 2.07 1.84 20.42
CA GLU A 177 2.49 1.95 21.83
C GLU A 177 1.96 3.20 22.53
N ASP A 178 1.71 4.28 21.79
CA ASP A 178 1.08 5.51 22.29
C ASP A 178 -0.46 5.42 22.37
N GLY A 179 -1.03 4.23 22.15
CA GLY A 179 -2.45 3.94 22.30
C GLY A 179 -3.33 4.36 21.11
N LYS A 180 -2.74 4.79 19.99
CA LYS A 180 -3.52 5.11 18.78
C LYS A 180 -3.94 3.84 18.06
N ILE A 181 -5.17 3.87 17.54
CA ILE A 181 -5.74 2.77 16.78
C ILE A 181 -5.92 3.19 15.34
N TYR A 182 -5.45 2.35 14.43
CA TYR A 182 -5.64 2.52 12.99
C TYR A 182 -6.31 1.28 12.42
N ILE A 183 -7.22 1.48 11.47
CA ILE A 183 -7.89 0.38 10.78
C ILE A 183 -7.69 0.59 9.28
N TYR A 184 -7.04 -0.37 8.63
CA TYR A 184 -6.75 -0.31 7.20
C TYR A 184 -7.56 -1.35 6.42
N SER A 185 -7.95 -0.97 5.21
CA SER A 185 -8.57 -1.90 4.25
C SER A 185 -7.53 -2.83 3.64
N ARG A 186 -8.00 -3.82 2.87
CA ARG A 186 -7.16 -4.69 2.03
C ARG A 186 -6.17 -3.93 1.13
N ASN A 187 -6.54 -2.72 0.68
CA ASN A 187 -5.71 -1.90 -0.22
C ASN A 187 -4.95 -0.81 0.54
N SER A 188 -4.77 -0.96 1.86
CA SER A 188 -4.07 -0.01 2.71
C SER A 188 -4.76 1.37 2.82
N GLU A 189 -6.06 1.45 2.50
CA GLU A 189 -6.85 2.67 2.73
C GLU A 189 -7.15 2.83 4.22
N ASN A 190 -7.02 4.04 4.75
CA ASN A 190 -7.31 4.31 6.14
C ASN A 190 -8.83 4.38 6.38
N ASN A 191 -9.37 3.35 7.02
CA ASN A 191 -10.78 3.19 7.39
C ASN A 191 -11.04 3.48 8.88
N THR A 192 -10.10 4.09 9.59
CA THR A 192 -10.21 4.33 11.05
C THR A 192 -11.50 5.08 11.40
N SER A 193 -11.84 6.14 10.66
CA SER A 193 -13.06 6.94 10.90
C SER A 193 -14.37 6.18 10.64
N LYS A 194 -14.33 5.07 9.88
CA LYS A 194 -15.49 4.23 9.55
C LYS A 194 -15.92 3.35 10.72
N TYR A 195 -15.00 3.03 11.64
CA TYR A 195 -15.19 2.01 12.67
C TYR A 195 -14.93 2.52 14.10
N PRO A 196 -15.65 3.56 14.58
CA PRO A 196 -15.49 4.05 15.95
C PRO A 196 -15.84 3.00 17.02
N ASP A 197 -16.83 2.15 16.74
CA ASP A 197 -17.25 1.00 17.54
C ASP A 197 -16.15 -0.05 17.75
N ILE A 198 -15.29 -0.27 16.75
CA ILE A 198 -14.13 -1.17 16.89
C ILE A 198 -13.06 -0.50 17.75
N ILE A 199 -12.78 0.78 17.50
CA ILE A 199 -11.77 1.56 18.24
C ILE A 199 -12.06 1.55 19.75
N GLU A 200 -13.33 1.70 20.14
CA GLU A 200 -13.75 1.68 21.55
C GLU A 200 -13.55 0.31 22.23
N ARG A 201 -13.55 -0.79 21.47
CA ARG A 201 -13.50 -2.15 22.00
C ARG A 201 -12.09 -2.73 22.09
N ILE A 202 -11.21 -2.38 21.16
CA ILE A 202 -9.86 -2.94 21.05
C ILE A 202 -9.05 -2.84 22.37
N PRO A 203 -9.03 -1.72 23.11
CA PRO A 203 -8.27 -1.63 24.36
C PRO A 203 -8.69 -2.65 25.42
N ASN A 204 -9.97 -3.06 25.43
CA ASN A 204 -10.53 -4.01 26.38
C ASN A 204 -10.57 -5.45 25.86
N ALA A 205 -10.19 -5.68 24.59
CA ALA A 205 -10.22 -6.99 23.96
C ALA A 205 -8.98 -7.85 24.28
N PHE A 206 -7.92 -7.23 24.83
CA PHE A 206 -6.64 -7.87 25.10
C PHE A 206 -6.21 -7.70 26.55
N GLN A 207 -5.27 -8.54 26.98
CA GLN A 207 -4.68 -8.44 28.31
C GLN A 207 -3.89 -7.14 28.46
N SER A 208 -3.85 -6.59 29.68
CA SER A 208 -3.27 -5.26 29.98
C SER A 208 -1.78 -5.09 29.65
N HIS A 209 -1.04 -6.18 29.46
CA HIS A 209 0.37 -6.13 29.07
C HIS A 209 0.59 -5.92 27.56
N VAL A 210 -0.45 -6.07 26.73
CA VAL A 210 -0.36 -5.88 25.28
C VAL A 210 -0.40 -4.38 24.97
N LYS A 211 0.77 -3.82 24.63
CA LYS A 211 0.93 -2.38 24.37
C LYS A 211 0.84 -1.99 22.90
N SER A 212 1.15 -2.92 22.00
CA SER A 212 1.09 -2.69 20.56
C SER A 212 0.82 -4.01 19.83
N LEU A 213 0.09 -3.93 18.70
CA LEU A 213 -0.24 -5.10 17.89
C LEU A 213 -0.64 -4.71 16.45
N ILE A 214 -0.65 -5.72 15.59
CA ILE A 214 -1.30 -5.70 14.27
C ILE A 214 -2.17 -6.95 14.18
N LEU A 215 -3.48 -6.77 14.00
CA LEU A 215 -4.44 -7.85 13.78
C LEU A 215 -4.86 -7.87 12.32
N ASP A 216 -5.11 -9.07 11.81
CA ASP A 216 -5.71 -9.30 10.51
C ASP A 216 -7.03 -10.05 10.73
N GLY A 217 -8.12 -9.52 10.19
CA GLY A 217 -9.43 -10.09 10.39
C GLY A 217 -10.47 -9.54 9.43
N GLU A 218 -11.69 -10.04 9.57
CA GLU A 218 -12.83 -9.66 8.74
C GLU A 218 -13.87 -8.93 9.60
N CYS A 219 -14.23 -7.71 9.22
CA CYS A 219 -15.38 -7.02 9.79
C CYS A 219 -16.65 -7.55 9.11
N VAL A 220 -17.57 -8.13 9.88
CA VAL A 220 -18.82 -8.70 9.39
C VAL A 220 -20.00 -8.00 10.05
N ALA A 221 -21.07 -7.73 9.29
CA ALA A 221 -22.30 -7.21 9.88
C ALA A 221 -22.93 -8.27 10.79
N TYR A 222 -23.41 -7.85 11.96
CA TYR A 222 -23.94 -8.76 12.98
C TYR A 222 -25.26 -8.22 13.53
N ASP A 223 -26.27 -9.09 13.58
CA ASP A 223 -27.56 -8.84 14.20
C ASP A 223 -27.50 -9.21 15.68
N ILE A 224 -27.64 -8.21 16.56
CA ILE A 224 -27.50 -8.37 18.01
C ILE A 224 -28.71 -9.10 18.60
N GLU A 225 -29.90 -8.89 18.05
CA GLU A 225 -31.14 -9.49 18.54
C GLU A 225 -31.21 -10.97 18.15
N GLN A 226 -30.96 -11.26 16.88
CA GLN A 226 -31.03 -12.62 16.34
C GLN A 226 -29.73 -13.41 16.49
N LYS A 227 -28.66 -12.75 16.96
CA LYS A 227 -27.31 -13.32 17.16
C LYS A 227 -26.75 -14.04 15.94
N LYS A 228 -26.85 -13.40 14.77
CA LYS A 228 -26.45 -13.98 13.48
C LYS A 228 -25.63 -13.02 12.63
N LEU A 229 -24.78 -13.58 11.78
CA LEU A 229 -24.09 -12.83 10.74
C LEU A 229 -25.10 -12.36 9.68
N LEU A 230 -24.89 -11.14 9.20
CA LEU A 230 -25.68 -10.54 8.13
C LEU A 230 -24.87 -10.51 6.82
N PRO A 231 -25.55 -10.47 5.66
CA PRO A 231 -24.87 -10.41 4.37
C PRO A 231 -23.99 -9.17 4.21
N PHE A 232 -22.95 -9.27 3.36
CA PHE A 232 -22.06 -8.16 3.04
C PHE A 232 -22.80 -6.89 2.58
N GLN A 233 -23.93 -7.04 1.87
CA GLN A 233 -24.72 -5.89 1.41
C GLN A 233 -25.16 -4.99 2.58
N THR A 234 -25.50 -5.58 3.73
CA THR A 234 -25.84 -4.81 4.93
C THR A 234 -24.62 -4.01 5.40
N LEU A 235 -23.44 -4.62 5.47
CA LEU A 235 -22.20 -3.95 5.86
C LEU A 235 -21.84 -2.81 4.89
N SER A 236 -22.08 -3.00 3.59
CA SER A 236 -21.74 -2.02 2.55
C SER A 236 -22.50 -0.70 2.68
N THR A 237 -23.67 -0.70 3.33
CA THR A 237 -24.47 0.50 3.60
C THR A 237 -23.90 1.37 4.74
N ARG A 238 -22.92 0.86 5.48
CA ARG A 238 -22.25 1.59 6.56
C ARG A 238 -21.57 2.85 5.99
N LYS A 239 -21.92 4.01 6.55
CA LYS A 239 -21.43 5.32 6.09
C LYS A 239 -19.89 5.37 6.12
N ARG A 240 -19.30 5.81 5.01
CA ARG A 240 -17.89 6.23 4.92
C ARG A 240 -17.86 7.73 5.23
N LYS A 241 -17.11 8.15 6.25
CA LYS A 241 -16.86 9.58 6.50
C LYS A 241 -15.74 10.06 5.58
#